data_AF-A0A378VYX4-F1
#
_entry.id   AF-A0A378VYX4-F1
#
_cell.length_a   1.000
_cell.length_b   1.000
_cell.length_c   1.000
_cell.angle_alpha   90.00
_cell.angle_beta   90.00
_cell.angle_gamma   90.00
#
_symmetry.space_group_name_H-M   'P 1'
#
loop_
_entity.id
_entity.type
_entity.pdbx_description
1 polymer ?
#
loop_
_entity_poly.entity_id
_entity_poly.type
_entity_poly.pdbx_seq_one_letter_code
_entity_poly.pdbx_strand_id
1 'polypeptide(L)' 'MLAPELEQILQQLYREARKAHYEFISLEHLLLVLIEEDAAVPNVLKLCGADLKAVSEQLAASVAENTP' A
#
# COMPACT_ATOMS: atom_id res chain seq x y z
N MET A 1 6.80 19.74 0.06
CA MET A 1 6.75 18.95 -1.19
C MET A 1 6.89 17.50 -0.80
N LEU A 2 6.10 16.60 -1.40
CA LEU A 2 6.28 15.16 -1.20
C LEU A 2 7.57 14.70 -1.90
N ALA A 3 8.14 13.59 -1.45
CA ALA A 3 9.24 12.96 -2.16
C ALA A 3 8.76 12.54 -3.57
N PRO A 4 9.56 12.75 -4.64
CA PRO A 4 9.17 12.39 -6.01
C PRO A 4 8.70 10.94 -6.15
N GLU A 5 9.34 10.03 -5.43
CA GLU A 5 9.03 8.60 -5.41
C GLU A 5 7.65 8.34 -4.81
N LEU A 6 7.32 9.04 -3.71
CA LEU A 6 6.01 8.93 -3.06
C LEU A 6 4.89 9.50 -3.95
N GLU A 7 5.17 10.57 -4.70
CA GLU A 7 4.21 11.14 -5.64
C GLU A 7 3.88 10.16 -6.78
N GLN A 8 4.88 9.45 -7.31
CA GLN A 8 4.66 8.40 -8.31
C GLN A 8 3.80 7.24 -7.78
N ILE A 9 4.10 6.79 -6.56
CA ILE A 9 3.34 5.72 -5.89
C ILE A 9 1.88 6.15 -5.67
N LEU A 10 1.64 7.39 -5.25
CA LEU A 10 0.28 7.92 -5.10
C LEU A 10 -0.47 8.01 -6.44
N GLN A 11 0.21 8.40 -7.52
CA GLN A 11 -0.41 8.40 -8.85
C GLN A 11 -0.78 6.98 -9.32
N GLN A 12 0.05 5.97 -9.01
CA GLN A 12 -0.25 4.56 -9.26
C GLN A 12 -1.52 4.13 -8.51
N LEU A 13 -1.54 4.34 -7.19
CA LEU A 13 -2.68 4.07 -6.30
C LEU A 13 -3.96 4.71 -6.81
N TYR A 14 -3.89 5.97 -7.25
CA TYR A 14 -5.05 6.68 -7.74
C TYR A 14 -5.62 6.08 -9.03
N ARG A 15 -4.74 5.59 -9.92
CA ARG A 15 -5.17 4.88 -11.14
C ARG A 15 -5.82 3.54 -10.81
N GLU A 16 -5.29 2.81 -9.84
CA GLU A 16 -5.82 1.50 -9.43
C GLU A 16 -7.15 1.63 -8.70
N ALA A 17 -7.23 2.51 -7.71
CA ALA A 17 -8.48 2.82 -7.01
C ALA A 17 -9.58 3.23 -7.99
N ARG A 18 -9.26 4.10 -8.96
CA ARG A 18 -10.23 4.51 -9.98
C ARG A 18 -10.66 3.37 -10.90
N LYS A 19 -9.78 2.43 -11.25
CA LYS A 19 -10.13 1.23 -12.01
C LYS A 19 -11.00 0.27 -11.21
N ALA A 20 -10.78 0.19 -9.91
CA ALA A 20 -11.56 -0.63 -8.98
C ALA A 20 -12.87 0.05 -8.53
N HIS A 21 -13.15 1.27 -9.01
CA HIS A 21 -14.28 2.11 -8.59
C HIS A 21 -14.29 2.47 -7.10
N TYR A 22 -13.14 2.38 -6.44
CA TYR A 22 -12.95 2.78 -5.06
C TYR A 22 -13.09 4.30 -4.92
N GLU A 23 -13.98 4.72 -4.03
CA GLU A 23 -14.21 6.14 -3.73
C GLU A 23 -13.07 6.76 -2.92
N PHE A 24 -12.32 5.94 -2.17
CA PHE A 24 -11.27 6.37 -1.27
C PHE A 24 -10.03 5.49 -1.38
N ILE A 25 -8.87 6.07 -1.05
CA ILE A 25 -7.61 5.35 -0.87
C ILE A 25 -7.29 5.37 0.61
N SER A 26 -7.17 4.21 1.22
CA SER A 26 -6.83 4.06 2.63
C SER A 26 -5.31 3.99 2.84
N LEU A 27 -4.86 4.12 4.09
CA LEU A 27 -3.44 3.99 4.43
C LEU A 27 -2.93 2.56 4.24
N GLU A 28 -3.81 1.58 4.40
CA GLU A 28 -3.53 0.17 4.17
C GLU A 28 -3.21 -0.09 2.71
N HIS A 29 -3.94 0.56 1.81
CA HIS A 29 -3.70 0.50 0.37
C HIS A 29 -2.32 1.11 0.04
N LEU A 30 -2.01 2.27 0.62
CA LEU A 30 -0.71 2.92 0.45
C LEU A 30 0.44 2.02 0.95
N LEU A 31 0.30 1.45 2.14
CA LEU A 31 1.33 0.59 2.72
C LEU A 31 1.51 -0.69 1.89
N LEU A 32 0.44 -1.27 1.36
CA LEU A 32 0.50 -2.46 0.51
C LEU A 32 1.33 -2.17 -0.76
N VAL A 33 1.06 -1.06 -1.45
CA VAL A 33 1.82 -0.66 -2.64
C VAL A 33 3.27 -0.30 -2.30
N LEU A 34 3.52 0.36 -1.16
CA LEU A 34 4.89 0.64 -0.70
C LEU A 34 5.68 -0.65 -0.43
N ILE A 35 5.04 -1.70 0.10
CA ILE A 35 5.68 -3.01 0.30
C ILE A 35 6.05 -3.65 -1.04
N GLU A 36 5.26 -3.43 -2.09
CA GLU A 36 5.47 -4.04 -3.42
C GLU A 36 6.47 -3.26 -4.29
N GLU A 37 6.42 -1.93 -4.27
CA GLU A 37 7.17 -1.04 -5.18
C GLU A 37 8.50 -0.55 -4.58
N ASP A 38 8.59 -0.41 -3.25
CA ASP A 38 9.81 0.06 -2.58
C ASP A 38 10.55 -1.10 -1.89
N ALA A 39 11.67 -1.52 -2.49
CA ALA A 39 12.49 -2.61 -1.97
C ALA A 39 13.06 -2.38 -0.56
N ALA A 40 13.13 -1.13 -0.08
CA ALA A 40 13.58 -0.82 1.27
C ALA A 40 12.51 -1.13 2.33
N VAL A 41 11.23 -0.93 2.00
CA VAL A 41 10.10 -1.08 2.95
C VAL A 41 9.99 -2.50 3.51
N PRO A 42 10.01 -3.58 2.70
CA PRO A 42 10.04 -4.96 3.19
C PRO A 42 11.19 -5.24 4.16
N ASN A 43 12.36 -4.67 3.89
CA ASN A 43 13.55 -4.88 4.72
C ASN A 43 13.40 -4.19 6.07
N VAL A 44 12.89 -2.95 6.10
CA VAL A 44 12.63 -2.22 7.35
C VAL A 44 11.57 -2.94 8.18
N LEU A 45 10.47 -3.37 7.57
CA LEU A 45 9.40 -4.11 8.26
C LEU A 45 9.91 -5.43 8.86
N LYS A 46 10.75 -6.18 8.14
CA LYS A 46 11.43 -7.37 8.66
C LYS A 46 12.34 -7.06 9.84
N LEU A 47 13.10 -5.96 9.79
CA LEU A 47 13.95 -5.51 10.90
C LEU A 47 13.12 -5.10 12.13
N CYS A 48 11.90 -4.62 11.93
CA CYS A 48 10.93 -4.38 12.99
C CYS A 48 10.26 -5.66 13.52
N GLY A 49 10.58 -6.83 12.98
CA GLY A 49 10.02 -8.12 13.38
C GLY A 49 8.65 -8.44 12.76
N ALA A 50 8.26 -7.73 11.70
CA ALA A 50 7.00 -8.01 11.01
C ALA A 50 7.10 -9.27 10.15
N ASP A 51 6.06 -10.11 10.20
CA ASP A 51 5.83 -11.14 9.19
C ASP A 51 5.17 -10.49 7.97
N LEU A 52 5.96 -10.28 6.91
CA LEU A 52 5.47 -9.63 5.69
C LEU A 52 4.28 -10.36 5.07
N LYS A 53 4.25 -11.70 5.14
CA LYS A 53 3.15 -12.45 4.54
C LYS A 53 1.85 -12.16 5.29
N ALA A 54 1.90 -12.26 6.62
CA ALA A 54 0.75 -11.95 7.47
C ALA A 54 0.30 -10.49 7.32
N VAL A 55 1.25 -9.55 7.26
CA VAL A 55 0.95 -8.12 7.07
C VAL A 55 0.29 -7.86 5.72
N SER A 56 0.85 -8.36 4.62
CA SER A 56 0.27 -8.17 3.28
C SER A 56 -1.13 -8.79 3.17
N GLU A 57 -1.36 -9.97 3.75
CA GLU A 57 -2.69 -10.60 3.78
C GLU A 57 -3.71 -9.77 4.56
N GLN A 58 -3.32 -9.22 5.72
CA GLN A 58 -4.18 -8.35 6.53
C GLN A 58 -4.48 -7.02 5.85
N LEU A 59 -3.48 -6.40 5.21
CA LEU A 59 -3.66 -5.16 4.46
C LEU A 59 -4.60 -5.36 3.28
N ALA A 60 -4.43 -6.44 2.51
CA ALA A 60 -5.30 -6.76 1.39
C ALA A 60 -6.75 -7.02 1.84
N ALA A 61 -6.94 -7.73 2.95
CA ALA A 61 -8.26 -7.95 3.54
C ALA A 61 -8.90 -6.63 4.00
N SER A 62 -8.14 -5.77 4.69
CA SER A 62 -8.63 -4.46 5.14
C SER A 62 -9.01 -3.55 3.97
N VAL A 63 -8.24 -3.56 2.88
CA VAL A 63 -8.61 -2.84 1.66
C VAL A 63 -9.91 -3.39 1.08
N ALA A 64 -10.07 -4.71 0.96
CA ALA A 64 -11.31 -5.29 0.44
C ALA A 64 -12.53 -5.01 1.32
N GLU A 65 -12.37 -4.91 2.64
CA GLU A 65 -13.47 -4.69 3.59
C GLU A 65 -13.85 -3.20 3.71
N ASN A 66 -12.87 -2.30 3.61
CA ASN A 66 -13.04 -0.87 3.86
C ASN A 66 -13.10 0.00 2.58
N THR A 67 -12.94 -0.61 1.41
CA THR A 67 -13.08 0.10 0.12
C THR A 67 -14.27 -0.47 -0.64
N PRO A 68 -15.44 0.20 -0.59
CA PRO A 68 -16.66 -0.25 -1.28
C PRO A 68 -16.57 -0.07 -2.81
#